data_AF-A0A8E2R0Y6-F1
#
_entry.id   AF-A0A8E2R0Y6-F1
#
_cell.length_a   1.000
_cell.length_b   1.000
_cell.length_c   1.000
_cell.angle_alpha   90.00
_cell.angle_beta   90.00
_cell.angle_gamma   90.00
#
_symmetry.space_group_name_H-M   'P 1'
#
loop_
_entity.id
_entity.type
_entity.pdbx_description
1 polymer ?
#
loop_
_entity_poly.entity_id
_entity_poly.type
_entity_poly.pdbx_seq_one_letter_code
_entity_poly.pdbx_strand_id
1 'polypeptide(L)'
;MSGGHVLLESVPGLAKTTAAQTLAQSVRGSFSRIQCTPDLLPSDIVGTQIYDAAEHRFSTQLGPVHANFVLLDEINRSSAKTQSAMLEAMQERQTTIGGTLYPLPDPFLVIATQNPIEQEGTYVLPEAQLDRFMLKDVLEYPNPAEESEILRRIDEGVFDHGEPAAVDLQDVTRLQDLTSRVYVDKAITEYIVGLVYVTRHAGEYIAPELARLVEVGASPRASINFAKGARAVALLQGRDHVVPEDVRRLAHRILRHRIILGFEADATGVRVEQIIDAVLGAVRTP
;
A
#
# COMPACT_ATOMS: atom_id res chain seq x y z
N MET A 1 -1.43 10.69 4.74
CA MET A 1 -2.58 11.60 4.47
C MET A 1 -3.91 10.84 4.27
N SER A 2 -3.95 9.72 3.56
CA SER A 2 -5.19 8.93 3.37
C SER A 2 -5.39 7.77 4.36
N GLY A 3 -4.40 7.48 5.22
CA GLY A 3 -4.44 6.40 6.21
C GLY A 3 -4.45 4.99 5.62
N GLY A 4 -4.08 4.84 4.33
CA GLY A 4 -4.03 3.57 3.64
C GLY A 4 -2.62 3.00 3.54
N HIS A 5 -2.54 1.68 3.37
CA HIS A 5 -1.30 0.92 3.26
C HIS A 5 -0.86 0.77 1.80
N VAL A 6 0.43 0.56 1.56
CA VAL A 6 1.02 0.53 0.22
C VAL A 6 1.71 -0.80 -0.02
N LEU A 7 1.49 -1.37 -1.21
CA LEU A 7 2.20 -2.52 -1.73
C LEU A 7 3.17 -2.06 -2.83
N LEU A 8 4.43 -2.44 -2.73
CA LEU A 8 5.47 -2.10 -3.69
C LEU A 8 5.97 -3.38 -4.35
N GLU A 9 5.64 -3.56 -5.62
CA GLU A 9 6.26 -4.60 -6.43
C GLU A 9 7.55 -4.07 -7.03
N SER A 10 8.65 -4.75 -6.79
CA SER A 10 9.94 -4.13 -7.08
C SER A 10 11.11 -5.10 -7.04
N VAL A 11 12.15 -4.77 -7.79
CA VAL A 11 13.41 -5.51 -7.81
C VAL A 11 14.30 -5.18 -6.60
N PRO A 12 15.20 -6.07 -6.18
CA PRO A 12 16.17 -5.81 -5.13
C PRO A 12 17.05 -4.57 -5.41
N GLY A 13 17.52 -3.91 -4.35
CA GLY A 13 18.53 -2.85 -4.46
C GLY A 13 18.01 -1.41 -4.63
N LEU A 14 16.70 -1.17 -4.70
CA LEU A 14 16.13 0.18 -4.89
C LEU A 14 15.94 1.01 -3.60
N ALA A 15 16.84 0.87 -2.62
CA ALA A 15 16.87 1.67 -1.37
C ALA A 15 15.51 1.85 -0.63
N LYS A 16 14.60 0.87 -0.72
CA LYS A 16 13.24 0.93 -0.14
C LYS A 16 13.27 1.16 1.37
N THR A 17 14.20 0.49 2.05
CA THR A 17 14.42 0.64 3.50
C THR A 17 14.80 2.07 3.84
N THR A 18 15.74 2.67 3.10
CA THR A 18 16.15 4.06 3.30
C THR A 18 14.96 5.00 3.11
N ALA A 19 14.20 4.84 2.01
CA ALA A 19 13.02 5.68 1.75
C ALA A 19 11.96 5.58 2.85
N ALA A 20 11.62 4.37 3.31
CA ALA A 20 10.64 4.16 4.37
C ALA A 20 11.12 4.71 5.73
N GLN A 21 12.40 4.52 6.06
CA GLN A 21 13.01 5.04 7.28
C GLN A 21 13.07 6.57 7.29
N THR A 22 13.52 7.19 6.19
CA THR A 22 13.56 8.65 6.03
C THR A 22 12.15 9.24 6.15
N LEU A 23 11.14 8.60 5.57
CA LEU A 23 9.74 9.04 5.72
C LEU A 23 9.30 9.01 7.19
N ALA A 24 9.59 7.94 7.93
CA ALA A 24 9.25 7.85 9.35
C ALA A 24 9.97 8.93 10.18
N GLN A 25 11.26 9.13 9.93
CA GLN A 25 12.06 10.16 10.61
C GLN A 25 11.57 11.57 10.31
N SER A 26 11.13 11.85 9.08
CA SER A 26 10.62 13.17 8.67
C SER A 26 9.39 13.63 9.46
N VAL A 27 8.67 12.70 10.10
CA VAL A 27 7.47 12.96 10.91
C VAL A 27 7.62 12.57 12.38
N ARG A 28 8.84 12.28 12.85
CA ARG A 28 9.13 11.75 14.20
C ARG A 28 8.37 10.46 14.54
N GLY A 29 8.07 9.65 13.54
CA GLY A 29 7.44 8.35 13.71
C GLY A 29 8.45 7.26 14.08
N SER A 30 7.98 6.27 14.85
CA SER A 30 8.73 5.04 15.04
C SER A 30 8.74 4.21 13.75
N PHE A 31 9.87 3.57 13.46
CA PHE A 31 10.07 2.74 12.29
C PHE A 31 10.45 1.32 12.70
N SER A 32 9.92 0.34 12.00
CA SER A 32 10.26 -1.05 12.15
C SER A 32 10.32 -1.74 10.79
N ARG A 33 11.36 -2.54 10.58
CA ARG A 33 11.52 -3.38 9.39
C ARG A 33 11.36 -4.83 9.79
N ILE A 34 10.46 -5.54 9.11
CA ILE A 34 10.22 -6.96 9.26
C ILE A 34 10.63 -7.62 7.94
N GLN A 35 11.70 -8.39 7.97
CA GLN A 35 12.08 -9.23 6.84
C GLN A 35 11.19 -10.47 6.85
N CYS A 36 10.43 -10.69 5.78
CA CYS A 36 9.59 -11.86 5.67
C CYS A 36 10.43 -13.05 5.21
N THR A 37 10.38 -14.12 6.00
CA THR A 37 11.06 -15.39 5.73
C THR A 37 10.06 -16.54 5.90
N PRO A 38 10.33 -17.72 5.31
CA PRO A 38 9.42 -18.87 5.41
C PRO A 38 9.17 -19.35 6.84
N ASP A 39 10.13 -19.11 7.74
CA ASP A 39 10.11 -19.50 9.15
C ASP A 39 9.52 -18.43 10.08
N LEU A 40 9.23 -17.22 9.59
CA LEU A 40 8.68 -16.13 10.39
C LEU A 40 7.32 -16.52 10.99
N LEU A 41 7.20 -16.45 12.31
CA LEU A 41 5.97 -16.79 13.02
C LEU A 41 5.09 -15.56 13.25
N PRO A 42 3.75 -15.72 13.35
CA PRO A 42 2.85 -14.63 13.73
C PRO A 42 3.24 -13.93 15.04
N SER A 43 3.76 -14.67 16.03
CA SER A 43 4.22 -14.14 17.31
C SER A 43 5.43 -13.21 17.18
N ASP A 44 6.29 -13.42 16.18
CA ASP A 44 7.47 -12.59 15.95
C ASP A 44 7.10 -11.21 15.41
N ILE A 45 5.87 -11.05 14.91
CA ILE A 45 5.33 -9.81 14.36
C ILE A 45 4.46 -9.09 15.39
N VAL A 46 3.53 -9.83 15.99
CA VAL A 46 2.52 -9.31 16.91
C VAL A 46 3.13 -9.08 18.29
N GLY A 47 3.97 -10.00 18.76
CA GLY A 47 4.50 -10.02 20.12
C GLY A 47 4.18 -11.31 20.84
N THR A 48 4.78 -11.49 22.02
CA THR A 48 4.67 -12.70 22.82
C THR A 48 4.62 -12.38 24.32
N GLN A 49 4.16 -13.33 25.12
CA GLN A 49 4.29 -13.26 26.57
C GLN A 49 5.55 -14.01 27.01
N ILE A 50 6.42 -13.31 27.73
CA ILE A 50 7.64 -13.86 28.30
C ILE A 50 7.43 -14.02 29.79
N TYR A 51 7.78 -15.18 30.32
CA TYR A 51 7.77 -15.39 31.76
C TYR A 51 8.99 -14.71 32.38
N ASP A 52 8.74 -13.69 33.21
CA ASP A 52 9.75 -13.06 34.04
C ASP A 52 9.97 -13.93 35.30
N ALA A 53 11.13 -14.58 35.36
CA ALA A 53 11.49 -15.46 36.46
C ALA A 53 11.80 -14.70 37.77
N ALA A 54 12.18 -13.43 37.70
CA ALA A 54 12.46 -12.62 38.88
C ALA A 54 11.17 -12.11 39.54
N GLU A 55 10.18 -11.74 38.72
CA GLU A 55 8.89 -11.24 39.19
C GLU A 55 7.80 -12.32 39.27
N HIS A 56 8.11 -13.56 38.86
CA HIS A 56 7.19 -14.69 38.79
C HIS A 56 5.87 -14.37 38.04
N ARG A 57 5.96 -13.55 36.98
CA ARG A 57 4.80 -13.12 36.18
C ARG A 57 5.08 -13.17 34.69
N PHE A 58 4.02 -13.30 33.89
CA PHE A 58 4.12 -13.11 32.45
C PHE A 58 4.13 -11.61 32.12
N SER A 59 5.14 -11.17 31.39
CA SER A 59 5.26 -9.82 30.83
C SER A 59 5.05 -9.87 29.32
N THR A 60 4.31 -8.91 28.78
CA THR A 60 4.06 -8.84 27.34
C THR A 60 5.17 -8.07 26.65
N GLN A 61 5.82 -8.69 25.68
CA GLN A 61 6.72 -8.01 24.75
C GLN A 61 5.97 -7.75 23.44
N LEU A 62 5.74 -6.46 23.14
CA LEU A 62 5.13 -6.05 21.88
C LEU A 62 6.07 -6.34 20.71
N GLY A 63 5.49 -6.87 19.63
CA GLY A 63 6.23 -7.16 18.42
C GLY A 63 6.49 -5.93 17.54
N PRO A 64 7.29 -6.09 16.48
CA PRO A 64 7.71 -5.02 15.58
C PRO A 64 6.56 -4.34 14.83
N VAL A 65 5.36 -4.92 14.79
CA VAL A 65 4.18 -4.27 14.16
C VAL A 65 3.68 -3.05 14.94
N HIS A 66 4.08 -2.87 16.21
CA HIS A 66 3.68 -1.73 17.05
C HIS A 66 4.48 -0.45 16.79
N ALA A 67 5.00 -0.26 15.58
CA ALA A 67 5.64 0.98 15.12
C ALA A 67 4.70 1.80 14.21
N ASN A 68 4.91 3.12 14.11
CA ASN A 68 4.12 4.00 13.24
C ASN A 68 4.29 3.64 11.76
N PHE A 69 5.52 3.28 11.36
CA PHE A 69 5.87 2.87 10.01
C PHE A 69 6.47 1.47 10.04
N VAL A 70 5.77 0.52 9.42
CA VAL A 70 6.21 -0.87 9.32
C VAL A 70 6.53 -1.18 7.86
N LEU A 71 7.79 -1.52 7.58
CA LEU A 71 8.22 -2.07 6.31
C LEU A 71 8.19 -3.59 6.37
N LEU A 72 7.28 -4.22 5.62
CA LEU A 72 7.22 -5.67 5.42
C LEU A 72 8.00 -6.00 4.15
N ASP A 73 9.23 -6.45 4.30
CA ASP A 73 10.08 -6.74 3.15
C ASP A 73 9.84 -8.17 2.65
N GLU A 74 9.58 -8.32 1.35
CA GLU A 74 9.34 -9.59 0.67
C GLU A 74 8.19 -10.41 1.26
N ILE A 75 7.03 -9.76 1.46
CA ILE A 75 5.85 -10.36 2.12
C ILE A 75 5.44 -11.72 1.52
N ASN A 76 5.70 -11.92 0.23
CA ASN A 76 5.46 -13.17 -0.49
C ASN A 76 6.38 -14.33 -0.07
N ARG A 77 7.41 -14.13 0.77
CA ARG A 77 8.27 -15.21 1.30
C ARG A 77 7.75 -15.82 2.61
N SER A 78 6.80 -15.17 3.27
CA SER A 78 6.22 -15.67 4.53
C SER A 78 5.01 -16.58 4.29
N SER A 79 4.76 -17.49 5.24
CA SER A 79 3.60 -18.39 5.16
C SER A 79 2.27 -17.64 5.13
N ALA A 80 1.23 -18.24 4.53
CA ALA A 80 -0.11 -17.63 4.47
C ALA A 80 -0.68 -17.28 5.86
N LYS A 81 -0.34 -18.05 6.91
CA LYS A 81 -0.76 -17.77 8.30
C LYS A 81 -0.08 -16.51 8.83
N THR A 82 1.20 -16.34 8.52
CA THR A 82 2.02 -15.18 8.89
C THR A 82 1.56 -13.92 8.15
N GLN A 83 1.30 -14.02 6.84
CA GLN A 83 0.70 -12.94 6.05
C GLN A 83 -0.66 -12.52 6.63
N SER A 84 -1.52 -13.49 6.99
CA SER A 84 -2.84 -13.21 7.56
C SER A 84 -2.74 -12.43 8.86
N ALA A 85 -1.81 -12.78 9.75
CA ALA A 85 -1.61 -12.06 11.02
C ALA A 85 -1.17 -10.60 10.81
N MET A 86 -0.28 -10.34 9.85
CA MET A 86 0.12 -8.96 9.49
C MET A 86 -1.06 -8.14 8.98
N LEU A 87 -1.87 -8.73 8.09
CA LEU A 87 -2.98 -8.06 7.45
C LEU A 87 -4.20 -7.89 8.37
N GLU A 88 -4.34 -8.77 9.35
CA GLU A 88 -5.31 -8.63 10.44
C GLU A 88 -4.94 -7.43 11.31
N ALA A 89 -3.69 -7.33 11.76
CA ALA A 89 -3.20 -6.16 12.50
C ALA A 89 -3.39 -4.86 11.69
N MET A 90 -3.14 -4.92 10.39
CA MET A 90 -3.36 -3.81 9.44
C MET A 90 -4.83 -3.37 9.36
N GLN A 91 -5.76 -4.34 9.34
CA GLN A 91 -7.18 -4.06 9.17
C GLN A 91 -7.88 -3.66 10.49
N GLU A 92 -7.54 -4.34 11.58
CA GLU A 92 -8.15 -4.15 12.90
C GLU A 92 -7.47 -3.03 13.70
N ARG A 93 -6.28 -2.59 13.30
CA ARG A 93 -5.47 -1.57 14.00
C ARG A 93 -5.18 -1.91 15.46
N GLN A 94 -5.13 -3.20 15.77
CA GLN A 94 -4.81 -3.73 17.08
C GLN A 94 -4.28 -5.16 16.94
N THR A 95 -3.61 -5.65 17.98
CA THR A 95 -3.18 -7.04 18.09
C THR A 95 -3.69 -7.68 19.37
N THR A 96 -3.78 -9.00 19.40
CA THR A 96 -4.14 -9.76 20.61
C THR A 96 -2.95 -10.58 21.07
N ILE A 97 -2.48 -10.34 22.30
CA ILE A 97 -1.37 -11.10 22.91
C ILE A 97 -1.84 -11.61 24.26
N GLY A 98 -1.82 -12.94 24.46
CA GLY A 98 -2.25 -13.55 25.72
C GLY A 98 -3.71 -13.25 26.10
N GLY A 99 -4.59 -13.02 25.11
CA GLY A 99 -5.99 -12.63 25.33
C GLY A 99 -6.21 -11.15 25.66
N THR A 100 -5.15 -10.33 25.69
CA THR A 100 -5.25 -8.87 25.89
C THR A 100 -5.10 -8.14 24.55
N LEU A 101 -5.93 -7.12 24.32
CA LEU A 101 -5.88 -6.28 23.14
C LEU A 101 -4.86 -5.14 23.31
N TYR A 102 -4.01 -4.94 22.31
CA TYR A 102 -3.04 -3.85 22.24
C TYR A 102 -3.28 -3.02 20.99
N PRO A 103 -3.66 -1.73 21.11
CA PRO A 103 -3.86 -0.88 19.95
C PRO A 103 -2.52 -0.62 19.23
N LEU A 104 -2.59 -0.51 17.91
CA LEU A 104 -1.46 -0.01 17.11
C LEU A 104 -1.34 1.51 17.25
N PRO A 105 -0.14 2.08 17.10
CA PRO A 105 0.07 3.51 17.21
C PRO A 105 -0.65 4.27 16.08
N ASP A 106 -1.13 5.48 16.35
CA ASP A 106 -1.74 6.36 15.34
C ASP A 106 -0.85 7.59 15.10
N PRO A 107 -0.44 7.90 13.86
CA PRO A 107 -0.72 7.19 12.61
C PRO A 107 0.00 5.83 12.48
N PHE A 108 -0.64 4.90 11.77
CA PHE A 108 -0.10 3.59 11.40
C PHE A 108 -0.03 3.43 9.87
N LEU A 109 1.16 3.14 9.33
CA LEU A 109 1.40 2.87 7.92
C LEU A 109 2.17 1.56 7.75
N VAL A 110 1.69 0.73 6.82
CA VAL A 110 2.38 -0.48 6.38
C VAL A 110 2.80 -0.27 4.93
N ILE A 111 4.08 -0.49 4.67
CA ILE A 111 4.66 -0.55 3.33
C ILE A 111 5.10 -1.99 3.15
N ALA A 112 4.44 -2.74 2.28
CA ALA A 112 4.82 -4.11 1.98
C ALA A 112 5.54 -4.15 0.63
N THR A 113 6.57 -4.98 0.51
CA THR A 113 7.29 -5.19 -0.76
C THR A 113 7.09 -6.61 -1.25
N GLN A 114 7.02 -6.78 -2.58
CA GLN A 114 7.01 -8.07 -3.23
C GLN A 114 8.09 -8.09 -4.30
N ASN A 115 8.84 -9.19 -4.37
CA ASN A 115 9.80 -9.44 -5.42
C ASN A 115 9.15 -10.34 -6.50
N PRO A 116 8.97 -9.86 -7.75
CA PRO A 116 8.31 -10.62 -8.80
C PRO A 116 9.18 -11.73 -9.43
N ILE A 117 10.50 -11.73 -9.20
CA ILE A 117 11.47 -12.58 -9.94
C ILE A 117 11.85 -13.86 -9.16
N GLU A 118 11.31 -14.08 -7.97
CA GLU A 118 11.80 -15.13 -7.07
C GLU A 118 11.19 -16.51 -7.37
N GLN A 119 12.03 -17.50 -7.70
CA GLN A 119 11.61 -18.82 -8.23
C GLN A 119 11.41 -19.91 -7.16
N GLU A 120 11.80 -19.68 -5.90
CA GLU A 120 11.66 -20.67 -4.83
C GLU A 120 10.93 -20.09 -3.61
N GLY A 121 9.92 -20.81 -3.12
CA GLY A 121 9.31 -20.54 -1.80
C GLY A 121 8.39 -19.32 -1.72
N THR A 122 7.87 -18.81 -2.84
CA THR A 122 6.94 -17.67 -2.84
C THR A 122 5.49 -18.11 -2.64
N TYR A 123 4.83 -17.52 -1.64
CA TYR A 123 3.39 -17.58 -1.39
C TYR A 123 2.72 -16.35 -1.98
N VAL A 124 1.98 -16.54 -3.07
CA VAL A 124 1.19 -15.48 -3.70
C VAL A 124 0.13 -15.00 -2.71
N LEU A 125 0.07 -13.67 -2.52
CA LEU A 125 -0.96 -13.04 -1.72
C LEU A 125 -2.32 -13.26 -2.38
N PRO A 126 -3.31 -13.88 -1.68
CA PRO A 126 -4.66 -13.99 -2.19
C PRO A 126 -5.27 -12.62 -2.52
N GLU A 127 -6.18 -12.57 -3.48
CA GLU A 127 -6.83 -11.34 -3.94
C GLU A 127 -7.48 -10.56 -2.79
N ALA A 128 -8.17 -11.28 -1.89
CA ALA A 128 -8.78 -10.71 -0.70
C ALA A 128 -7.77 -10.04 0.24
N GLN A 129 -6.50 -10.47 0.21
CA GLN A 129 -5.40 -9.88 0.96
C GLN A 129 -4.84 -8.65 0.23
N LEU A 130 -4.62 -8.76 -1.09
CA LEU A 130 -4.20 -7.63 -1.92
C LEU A 130 -5.16 -6.45 -1.85
N ASP A 131 -6.48 -6.70 -1.86
CA ASP A 131 -7.50 -5.66 -1.84
C ASP A 131 -7.46 -4.77 -0.57
N ARG A 132 -6.80 -5.23 0.50
CA ARG A 132 -6.59 -4.44 1.73
C ARG A 132 -5.57 -3.32 1.56
N PHE A 133 -4.66 -3.42 0.59
CA PHE A 133 -3.71 -2.34 0.27
C PHE A 133 -4.39 -1.24 -0.52
N MET A 134 -4.21 0.01 -0.11
CA MET A 134 -4.81 1.15 -0.82
C MET A 134 -4.23 1.27 -2.23
N LEU A 135 -2.91 1.23 -2.33
CA LEU A 135 -2.14 1.41 -3.56
C LEU A 135 -1.21 0.22 -3.79
N LYS A 136 -1.07 -0.20 -5.05
CA LYS A 136 0.06 -1.01 -5.53
C LYS A 136 0.87 -0.20 -6.53
N ASP A 137 2.14 0.04 -6.23
CA ASP A 137 3.08 0.66 -7.17
C ASP A 137 4.11 -0.35 -7.67
N VAL A 138 4.62 -0.13 -8.87
CA VAL A 138 5.66 -0.97 -9.49
C VAL A 138 6.89 -0.10 -9.63
N LEU A 139 7.97 -0.49 -8.97
CA LEU A 139 9.25 0.24 -8.99
C LEU A 139 10.24 -0.51 -9.88
N GLU A 140 10.61 0.13 -10.97
CA GLU A 140 11.66 -0.32 -11.89
C GLU A 140 13.00 0.30 -11.53
N TYR A 141 14.08 -0.13 -12.19
CA TYR A 141 15.38 0.50 -12.04
C TYR A 141 15.33 1.97 -12.49
N PRO A 142 16.08 2.86 -11.80
CA PRO A 142 16.15 4.26 -12.20
C PRO A 142 16.71 4.37 -13.62
N ASN A 143 16.24 5.38 -14.36
CA ASN A 143 16.85 5.71 -15.63
C ASN A 143 18.25 6.36 -15.41
N PRO A 144 19.10 6.48 -16.45
CA PRO A 144 20.46 6.99 -16.27
C PRO A 144 20.55 8.40 -15.65
N ALA A 145 19.54 9.26 -15.86
CA ALA A 145 19.52 10.59 -15.26
C ALA A 145 19.17 10.53 -13.76
N GLU A 146 18.23 9.67 -13.37
CA GLU A 146 17.89 9.40 -11.97
C GLU A 146 19.06 8.75 -11.23
N GLU A 147 19.74 7.80 -11.86
CA GLU A 147 20.89 7.11 -11.28
C GLU A 147 22.08 8.07 -11.07
N SER A 148 22.35 8.94 -12.06
CA SER A 148 23.35 10.01 -11.94
C SER A 148 23.03 10.97 -10.78
N GLU A 149 21.76 11.34 -10.60
CA GLU A 149 21.32 12.19 -9.48
C GLU A 149 21.47 11.47 -8.13
N ILE A 150 21.20 10.16 -8.07
CA ILE A 150 21.43 9.35 -6.86
C ILE A 150 22.92 9.38 -6.48
N LEU A 151 23.82 9.16 -7.44
CA LEU A 151 25.27 9.23 -7.21
C LEU A 151 25.69 10.61 -6.70
N ARG A 152 25.21 11.68 -7.34
CA ARG A 152 25.50 13.06 -6.91
C ARG A 152 25.10 13.31 -5.46
N ARG A 153 23.92 12.87 -5.04
CA ARG A 153 23.44 13.05 -3.66
C ARG A 153 24.21 12.24 -2.63
N ILE A 154 24.65 11.04 -3.00
CA ILE A 154 25.51 10.21 -2.16
C ILE A 154 26.87 10.89 -1.97
N ASP A 155 27.47 11.40 -3.05
CA ASP A 155 28.75 12.13 -3.00
C ASP A 155 28.66 13.42 -2.20
N GLU A 156 27.49 14.08 -2.20
CA GLU A 156 27.19 15.27 -1.40
C GLU A 156 26.95 14.98 0.08
N GLY A 157 26.95 13.70 0.50
CA GLY A 157 26.74 13.31 1.90
C GLY A 157 25.34 13.59 2.41
N VAL A 158 24.32 13.67 1.52
CA VAL A 158 22.92 13.97 1.91
C VAL A 158 22.38 12.96 2.93
N PHE A 159 22.91 11.73 2.95
CA PHE A 159 22.54 10.70 3.91
C PHE A 159 23.38 10.69 5.20
N ASP A 160 24.48 11.46 5.27
CA ASP A 160 25.38 11.49 6.43
C ASP A 160 24.83 12.35 7.57
N HIS A 161 23.90 13.23 7.26
CA HIS A 161 23.21 14.09 8.21
C HIS A 161 21.74 13.71 8.21
N GLY A 162 21.30 13.00 9.25
CA GLY A 162 19.88 12.72 9.44
C GLY A 162 19.13 14.05 9.48
N GLU A 163 18.39 14.36 8.42
CA GLU A 163 17.67 15.63 8.34
C GLU A 163 16.70 15.73 9.52
N PRO A 164 16.61 16.90 10.18
CA PRO A 164 15.68 17.07 11.28
C PRO A 164 14.26 16.85 10.77
N ALA A 165 13.44 16.20 11.60
CA ALA A 165 12.04 15.98 11.27
C ALA A 165 11.36 17.30 10.90
N ALA A 166 10.80 17.36 9.69
CA ALA A 166 10.15 18.56 9.16
C ALA A 166 8.83 18.85 9.88
N VAL A 167 8.14 17.80 10.34
CA VAL A 167 6.86 17.85 11.05
C VAL A 167 6.79 16.79 12.15
N ASP A 168 5.75 16.80 12.96
CA ASP A 168 5.49 15.74 13.94
C ASP A 168 4.29 14.84 13.57
N LEU A 169 4.02 13.83 14.41
CA LEU A 169 2.89 12.93 14.20
C LEU A 169 1.52 13.63 14.34
N GLN A 170 1.42 14.70 15.14
CA GLN A 170 0.17 15.46 15.30
C GLN A 170 -0.14 16.24 14.02
N ASP A 171 0.88 16.78 13.35
CA ASP A 171 0.75 17.39 12.03
C ASP A 171 0.25 16.38 11.00
N VAL A 172 0.74 15.14 11.04
CA VAL A 172 0.23 14.06 10.16
C VAL A 172 -1.25 13.81 10.41
N THR A 173 -1.68 13.69 11.67
CA THR A 173 -3.09 13.49 12.02
C THR A 173 -3.94 14.69 11.60
N ARG A 174 -3.45 15.91 11.79
CA ARG A 174 -4.11 17.14 11.31
C ARG A 174 -4.27 17.15 9.78
N LEU A 175 -3.24 16.73 9.05
CA LEU A 175 -3.31 16.60 7.58
C LEU A 175 -4.29 15.52 7.13
N GLN A 176 -4.43 14.42 7.87
CA GLN A 176 -5.45 13.40 7.59
C GLN A 176 -6.87 13.96 7.79
N ASP A 177 -7.10 14.71 8.86
CA ASP A 177 -8.39 15.38 9.10
C ASP A 177 -8.70 16.41 8.01
N LEU A 178 -7.74 17.27 7.64
CA LEU A 178 -7.90 18.22 6.53
C LEU A 178 -8.20 17.51 5.21
N THR A 179 -7.50 16.40 4.93
CA THR A 179 -7.74 15.59 3.72
C THR A 179 -9.18 15.06 3.71
N SER A 180 -9.71 14.65 4.87
CA SER A 180 -11.09 14.15 4.95
C SER A 180 -12.14 15.21 4.61
N ARG A 181 -11.82 16.50 4.77
CA ARG A 181 -12.72 17.65 4.53
C ARG A 181 -12.71 18.17 3.10
N VAL A 182 -11.73 17.79 2.28
CA VAL A 182 -11.64 18.19 0.85
C VAL A 182 -12.92 17.83 0.11
N TYR A 183 -13.55 18.77 -0.57
CA TYR A 183 -14.83 18.56 -1.24
C TYR A 183 -14.73 17.57 -2.40
N VAL A 184 -15.72 16.70 -2.54
CA VAL A 184 -15.88 15.80 -3.69
C VAL A 184 -17.28 15.98 -4.22
N ASP A 185 -17.39 16.52 -5.43
CA ASP A 185 -18.67 16.73 -6.10
C ASP A 185 -19.38 15.39 -6.39
N LYS A 186 -20.69 15.43 -6.53
CA LYS A 186 -21.51 14.26 -6.89
C LYS A 186 -21.06 13.66 -8.22
N ALA A 187 -20.73 14.49 -9.22
CA ALA A 187 -20.28 14.03 -10.53
C ALA A 187 -18.95 13.26 -10.46
N ILE A 188 -18.03 13.67 -9.58
CA ILE A 188 -16.78 12.93 -9.32
C ILE A 188 -17.07 11.60 -8.62
N THR A 189 -18.01 11.58 -7.68
CA THR A 189 -18.42 10.34 -7.01
C THR A 189 -19.03 9.36 -8.00
N GLU A 190 -19.91 9.82 -8.88
CA GLU A 190 -20.51 9.03 -9.96
C GLU A 190 -19.44 8.54 -10.95
N TYR A 191 -18.46 9.38 -11.29
CA TYR A 191 -17.32 8.99 -12.12
C TYR A 191 -16.51 7.84 -11.49
N ILE A 192 -16.15 7.95 -10.21
CA ILE A 192 -15.44 6.90 -9.46
C ILE A 192 -16.25 5.60 -9.42
N VAL A 193 -17.55 5.68 -9.14
CA VAL A 193 -18.45 4.52 -9.12
C VAL A 193 -18.54 3.90 -10.51
N GLY A 194 -18.64 4.72 -11.56
CA GLY A 194 -18.66 4.28 -12.96
C GLY A 194 -17.40 3.51 -13.34
N LEU A 195 -16.21 4.01 -12.99
CA LEU A 195 -14.95 3.30 -13.24
C LEU A 195 -14.95 1.90 -12.61
N VAL A 196 -15.29 1.80 -11.32
CA VAL A 196 -15.33 0.52 -10.59
C VAL A 196 -16.45 -0.39 -11.11
N TYR A 197 -17.57 0.17 -11.54
CA TYR A 197 -18.66 -0.58 -12.17
C TYR A 197 -18.22 -1.22 -13.48
N VAL A 198 -17.56 -0.45 -14.37
CA VAL A 198 -17.07 -0.94 -15.66
C VAL A 198 -16.09 -2.10 -15.47
N THR A 199 -15.22 -2.08 -14.45
CA THR A 199 -14.33 -3.24 -14.21
C THR A 199 -15.05 -4.56 -13.93
N ARG A 200 -16.29 -4.50 -13.40
CA ARG A 200 -17.12 -5.68 -13.09
C ARG A 200 -18.07 -6.06 -14.23
N HIS A 201 -18.30 -5.14 -15.14
CA HIS A 201 -19.21 -5.28 -16.29
C HIS A 201 -18.47 -5.04 -17.61
N ALA A 202 -17.20 -5.44 -17.68
CA ALA A 202 -16.30 -5.08 -18.79
C ALA A 202 -16.89 -5.39 -20.17
N GLY A 203 -17.62 -6.51 -20.30
CA GLY A 203 -18.24 -6.94 -21.56
C GLY A 203 -19.28 -5.97 -22.14
N GLU A 204 -19.81 -5.05 -21.35
CA GLU A 204 -20.80 -4.06 -21.79
C GLU A 204 -20.15 -2.74 -22.25
N TYR A 205 -18.91 -2.44 -21.83
CA TYR A 205 -18.33 -1.11 -21.92
C TYR A 205 -16.97 -1.02 -22.61
N ILE A 206 -16.18 -2.11 -22.64
CA ILE A 206 -14.86 -2.13 -23.30
C ILE A 206 -14.84 -3.14 -24.45
N ALA A 207 -13.77 -3.13 -25.25
CA ALA A 207 -13.61 -4.05 -26.38
C ALA A 207 -13.77 -5.51 -25.94
N PRO A 208 -14.59 -6.34 -26.64
CA PRO A 208 -14.87 -7.73 -26.24
C PRO A 208 -13.61 -8.57 -26.02
N GLU A 209 -12.57 -8.32 -26.83
CA GLU A 209 -11.26 -8.99 -26.77
C GLU A 209 -10.55 -8.78 -25.42
N LEU A 210 -10.70 -7.59 -24.83
CA LEU A 210 -10.14 -7.24 -23.53
C LEU A 210 -11.09 -7.63 -22.39
N ALA A 211 -12.40 -7.43 -22.59
CA ALA A 211 -13.41 -7.72 -21.58
C ALA A 211 -13.42 -9.19 -21.13
N ARG A 212 -13.28 -10.11 -22.08
CA ARG A 212 -13.25 -11.57 -21.79
C ARG A 212 -12.06 -12.00 -20.94
N LEU A 213 -11.01 -11.17 -20.87
CA LEU A 213 -9.80 -11.46 -20.10
C LEU A 213 -9.97 -11.11 -18.62
N VAL A 214 -10.99 -10.33 -18.27
CA VAL A 214 -11.28 -9.95 -16.88
C VAL A 214 -12.08 -11.07 -16.21
N GLU A 215 -11.48 -11.76 -15.25
CA GLU A 215 -12.17 -12.77 -14.43
C GLU A 215 -12.87 -12.12 -13.25
N VAL A 216 -12.20 -11.18 -12.58
CA VAL A 216 -12.73 -10.49 -11.39
C VAL A 216 -12.46 -8.99 -11.50
N GLY A 217 -13.52 -8.21 -11.34
CA GLY A 217 -13.44 -6.74 -11.31
C GLY A 217 -13.17 -6.19 -9.91
N ALA A 218 -12.92 -4.88 -9.83
CA ALA A 218 -12.52 -4.24 -8.58
C ALA A 218 -13.65 -4.20 -7.53
N SER A 219 -13.27 -4.39 -6.26
CA SER A 219 -14.19 -4.34 -5.12
C SER A 219 -14.64 -2.90 -4.79
N PRO A 220 -15.68 -2.70 -3.97
CA PRO A 220 -16.07 -1.37 -3.47
C PRO A 220 -14.94 -0.63 -2.70
N ARG A 221 -13.90 -1.34 -2.22
CA ARG A 221 -12.72 -0.70 -1.62
C ARG A 221 -12.00 0.19 -2.63
N ALA A 222 -12.03 -0.14 -3.92
CA ALA A 222 -11.50 0.73 -4.98
C ALA A 222 -12.17 2.11 -4.95
N SER A 223 -13.51 2.18 -4.88
CA SER A 223 -14.24 3.45 -4.83
C SER A 223 -13.86 4.29 -3.60
N ILE A 224 -13.75 3.64 -2.44
CA ILE A 224 -13.32 4.29 -1.19
C ILE A 224 -11.90 4.85 -1.32
N ASN A 225 -10.99 4.05 -1.90
CA ASN A 225 -9.59 4.43 -2.06
C ASN A 225 -9.39 5.51 -3.12
N PHE A 226 -10.20 5.52 -4.18
CA PHE A 226 -10.25 6.63 -5.13
C PHE A 226 -10.66 7.92 -4.44
N ALA A 227 -11.76 7.92 -3.68
CA ALA A 227 -12.21 9.12 -2.99
C ALA A 227 -11.17 9.63 -1.97
N LYS A 228 -10.60 8.74 -1.15
CA LYS A 228 -9.56 9.10 -0.17
C LYS A 228 -8.28 9.60 -0.83
N GLY A 229 -7.83 8.90 -1.88
CA GLY A 229 -6.62 9.24 -2.61
C GLY A 229 -6.77 10.55 -3.37
N ALA A 230 -7.88 10.74 -4.08
CA ALA A 230 -8.13 11.95 -4.86
C ALA A 230 -8.20 13.19 -3.96
N ARG A 231 -8.81 13.08 -2.76
CA ARG A 231 -8.75 14.14 -1.73
C ARG A 231 -7.32 14.47 -1.31
N ALA A 232 -6.49 13.45 -1.10
CA ALA A 232 -5.08 13.65 -0.73
C ALA A 232 -4.30 14.33 -1.86
N VAL A 233 -4.52 13.94 -3.12
CA VAL A 233 -3.89 14.57 -4.29
C VAL A 233 -4.32 16.03 -4.42
N ALA A 234 -5.61 16.33 -4.29
CA ALA A 234 -6.12 17.70 -4.34
C ALA A 234 -5.47 18.58 -3.25
N LEU A 235 -5.41 18.09 -2.00
CA LEU A 235 -4.79 18.82 -0.91
C LEU A 235 -3.30 19.06 -1.13
N LEU A 236 -2.56 18.07 -1.64
CA LEU A 236 -1.14 18.21 -1.99
C LEU A 236 -0.91 19.23 -3.11
N GLN A 237 -1.91 19.47 -3.96
CA GLN A 237 -1.89 20.51 -4.99
C GLN A 237 -2.43 21.86 -4.48
N GLY A 238 -2.70 21.99 -3.18
CA GLY A 238 -3.23 23.22 -2.59
C GLY A 238 -4.70 23.49 -2.91
N ARG A 239 -5.45 22.48 -3.38
CA ARG A 239 -6.88 22.58 -3.68
C ARG A 239 -7.73 21.99 -2.56
N ASP A 240 -8.89 22.58 -2.34
CA ASP A 240 -9.91 22.15 -1.38
C ASP A 240 -11.02 21.30 -2.01
N HIS A 241 -10.93 20.99 -3.29
CA HIS A 241 -11.87 20.18 -4.05
C HIS A 241 -11.15 19.25 -5.03
N VAL A 242 -11.76 18.09 -5.29
CA VAL A 242 -11.26 17.08 -6.22
C VAL A 242 -11.67 17.39 -7.66
N VAL A 243 -10.76 17.19 -8.61
CA VAL A 243 -11.03 17.22 -10.06
C VAL A 243 -10.86 15.83 -10.67
N PRO A 244 -11.41 15.54 -11.86
CA PRO A 244 -11.36 14.19 -12.45
C PRO A 244 -9.93 13.68 -12.67
N GLU A 245 -8.99 14.58 -12.93
CA GLU A 245 -7.57 14.23 -13.12
C GLU A 245 -6.94 13.61 -11.86
N ASP A 246 -7.39 14.00 -10.66
CA ASP A 246 -6.93 13.41 -9.40
C ASP A 246 -7.29 11.92 -9.31
N VAL A 247 -8.46 11.56 -9.84
CA VAL A 247 -8.94 10.17 -9.91
C VAL A 247 -8.15 9.40 -10.97
N ARG A 248 -8.00 9.97 -12.17
CA ARG A 248 -7.24 9.37 -13.29
C ARG A 248 -5.80 9.04 -12.91
N ARG A 249 -5.11 9.98 -12.24
CA ARG A 249 -3.73 9.79 -11.77
C ARG A 249 -3.53 8.60 -10.84
N LEU A 250 -4.58 8.20 -10.11
CA LEU A 250 -4.55 7.09 -9.17
C LEU A 250 -5.07 5.78 -9.76
N ALA A 251 -5.65 5.79 -10.95
CA ALA A 251 -6.36 4.64 -11.52
C ALA A 251 -5.48 3.39 -11.61
N HIS A 252 -4.28 3.53 -12.19
CA HIS A 252 -3.31 2.44 -12.27
C HIS A 252 -2.96 1.87 -10.90
N ARG A 253 -2.60 2.73 -9.94
CA ARG A 253 -2.16 2.32 -8.60
C ARG A 253 -3.28 1.72 -7.75
N ILE A 254 -4.54 2.08 -7.99
CA ILE A 254 -5.69 1.57 -7.25
C ILE A 254 -6.25 0.30 -7.90
N LEU A 255 -6.31 0.22 -9.23
CA LEU A 255 -7.01 -0.87 -9.92
C LEU A 255 -6.12 -2.07 -10.24
N ARG A 256 -4.80 -1.90 -10.40
CA ARG A 256 -3.93 -3.00 -10.90
C ARG A 256 -3.93 -4.28 -10.08
N HIS A 257 -4.15 -4.18 -8.77
CA HIS A 257 -4.20 -5.32 -7.86
C HIS A 257 -5.63 -5.70 -7.46
N ARG A 258 -6.62 -5.12 -8.15
CA ARG A 258 -8.05 -5.34 -7.91
C ARG A 258 -8.79 -5.87 -9.14
N ILE A 259 -8.14 -5.84 -10.30
CA ILE A 259 -8.63 -6.46 -11.52
C ILE A 259 -7.79 -7.72 -11.72
N ILE A 260 -8.47 -8.86 -11.79
CA ILE A 260 -7.83 -10.16 -11.97
C ILE A 260 -8.09 -10.60 -13.39
N LEU A 261 -7.00 -10.92 -14.07
CA LEU A 261 -7.05 -11.42 -15.43
C LEU A 261 -6.99 -12.94 -15.41
N GLY A 262 -7.69 -13.56 -16.34
CA GLY A 262 -7.64 -15.00 -16.52
C GLY A 262 -6.40 -15.46 -17.26
N PHE A 263 -6.19 -16.78 -17.27
CA PHE A 263 -5.03 -17.43 -17.91
C PHE A 263 -4.81 -17.04 -19.37
N GLU A 264 -5.87 -16.69 -20.09
CA GLU A 264 -5.75 -16.24 -21.48
C GLU A 264 -4.99 -14.90 -21.61
N ALA A 265 -5.08 -14.02 -20.62
CA ALA A 265 -4.34 -12.76 -20.63
C ALA A 265 -2.83 -13.00 -20.60
N ASP A 266 -2.37 -13.94 -19.77
CA ASP A 266 -0.96 -14.33 -19.70
C ASP A 266 -0.49 -14.93 -21.03
N ALA A 267 -1.32 -15.80 -21.64
CA ALA A 267 -1.01 -16.43 -22.93
C ALA A 267 -0.90 -15.40 -24.08
N THR A 268 -1.66 -14.30 -24.00
CA THR A 268 -1.69 -13.24 -25.01
C THR A 268 -0.79 -12.04 -24.67
N GLY A 269 -0.13 -12.07 -23.50
CA GLY A 269 0.73 -10.99 -23.03
C GLY A 269 -0.02 -9.70 -22.68
N VAL A 270 -1.32 -9.78 -22.41
CA VAL A 270 -2.14 -8.62 -22.05
C VAL A 270 -1.93 -8.28 -20.58
N ARG A 271 -1.53 -7.05 -20.31
CA ARG A 271 -1.31 -6.54 -18.94
C ARG A 271 -2.56 -5.85 -18.40
N VAL A 272 -2.71 -5.86 -17.08
CA VAL A 272 -3.85 -5.22 -16.40
C VAL A 272 -3.94 -3.72 -16.68
N GLU A 273 -2.81 -3.05 -16.91
CA GLU A 273 -2.74 -1.64 -17.32
C GLU A 273 -3.57 -1.37 -18.59
N GLN A 274 -3.57 -2.29 -19.56
CA GLN A 274 -4.34 -2.12 -20.79
C GLN A 274 -5.85 -2.18 -20.52
N ILE A 275 -6.28 -2.98 -19.56
CA ILE A 275 -7.69 -3.02 -19.12
C ILE A 275 -8.04 -1.72 -18.39
N ILE A 276 -7.15 -1.22 -17.54
CA ILE A 276 -7.35 0.04 -16.80
C ILE A 276 -7.49 1.23 -17.76
N ASP A 277 -6.63 1.31 -18.77
CA ASP A 277 -6.72 2.34 -19.82
C ASP A 277 -8.02 2.24 -20.61
N ALA A 278 -8.46 1.03 -20.95
CA ALA A 278 -9.74 0.81 -21.62
C ALA A 278 -10.94 1.25 -20.74
N VAL A 279 -10.90 0.94 -19.44
CA VAL A 279 -11.91 1.37 -18.46
C VAL A 279 -11.96 2.90 -18.36
N LEU A 280 -10.79 3.56 -18.28
CA LEU A 280 -10.68 5.01 -18.25
C LEU A 280 -11.21 5.67 -19.53
N GLY A 281 -11.00 5.03 -20.68
CA GLY A 281 -11.51 5.49 -21.97
C GLY A 281 -13.02 5.31 -22.14
N ALA A 282 -13.61 4.27 -21.54
CA ALA A 282 -15.03 3.95 -21.65
C ALA A 282 -15.93 4.84 -20.78
N VAL A 283 -15.44 5.29 -19.61
CA VAL A 283 -16.23 6.12 -18.69
C VAL A 283 -16.07 7.59 -19.02
N ARG A 284 -17.19 8.25 -19.38
CA ARG A 284 -17.21 9.69 -19.65
C ARG A 284 -16.76 10.47 -18.42
N THR A 285 -15.83 11.39 -18.64
CA THR A 285 -15.37 12.32 -17.60
C THR A 285 -16.38 13.44 -17.41
N PRO A 286 -16.71 13.79 -16.15
CA PRO A 286 -17.66 14.86 -15.85
C PRO A 286 -17.10 16.25 -16.19
#